data_AF-A0A0N1KSP2-F1
#
_entry.id   AF-A0A0N1KSP2-F1
#
_cell.length_a   1.000
_cell.length_b   1.000
_cell.length_c   1.000
_cell.angle_alpha   90.00
_cell.angle_beta   90.00
_cell.angle_gamma   90.00
#
_symmetry.space_group_name_H-M   'P 1'
#
loop_
_entity.id
_entity.type
_entity.pdbx_description
1 polymer ?
#
loop_
_entity_poly.entity_id
_entity_poly.type
_entity_poly.pdbx_seq_one_letter_code
_entity_poly.pdbx_strand_id
1 'polypeptide(L)'
;MKNFYSKIRLLLLGIVPLLFSAQKSRDYLQCDLKSLKTVCIESGKPVISEISSEEGTKIYGRLKDLKKELSEIAFEKYKGKIRFSCNEKIQYDSINRMHYAQKSGDDRRFYFMYSGQNNPVIRYKGTEDLKKIKDIDLSSPQKYLQLYSRENENNPDYEVFYYFYNQQYQLEYSFHQHGNEFSEYTYVYQDSLYGPELIEVYKNGILSEEYSYSKNEDTSEKTITEYPVDEVYHLDKKNRRFLKKSAYIPVSAPCNCREGYITKIIYWDEDRCNNKIILE
;
A
#
# COMPACT_ATOMS: atom_id res chain seq x y z
N MET A 1 -23.55 18.05 -57.93
CA MET A 1 -23.74 17.93 -56.46
C MET A 1 -22.94 16.75 -55.87
N LYS A 2 -21.62 16.68 -56.04
CA LYS A 2 -20.77 15.65 -55.40
C LYS A 2 -19.51 16.18 -54.68
N ASN A 3 -19.11 17.44 -54.94
CA ASN A 3 -17.89 18.02 -54.36
C ASN A 3 -18.10 18.91 -53.12
N PHE A 4 -19.33 19.12 -52.66
CA PHE A 4 -19.61 19.94 -51.47
C PHE A 4 -19.66 19.12 -50.18
N TYR A 5 -20.12 17.87 -50.25
CA TYR A 5 -20.24 16.99 -49.07
C TYR A 5 -18.91 16.43 -48.56
N SER A 6 -17.87 16.37 -49.40
CA SER A 6 -16.54 15.88 -49.01
C SER A 6 -15.76 16.92 -48.19
N LYS A 7 -15.93 18.22 -48.46
CA LYS A 7 -15.24 19.30 -47.72
C LYS A 7 -15.83 19.53 -46.33
N ILE A 8 -17.13 19.31 -46.14
CA ILE A 8 -17.80 19.49 -44.83
C ILE A 8 -17.46 18.35 -43.85
N ARG A 9 -17.28 17.12 -44.35
CA ARG A 9 -16.87 15.96 -43.53
C ARG A 9 -15.44 16.09 -42.97
N LEU A 10 -14.52 16.69 -43.73
CA LEU A 10 -13.15 16.93 -43.25
C LEU A 10 -13.06 18.09 -42.25
N LEU A 11 -13.91 19.12 -42.38
CA LEU A 11 -13.98 20.20 -41.38
C LEU A 11 -14.53 19.70 -40.04
N LEU A 12 -15.53 18.82 -40.05
CA LEU A 12 -16.09 18.25 -38.81
C LEU A 12 -15.10 17.30 -38.09
N LEU A 13 -14.27 16.55 -38.82
CA LEU A 13 -13.23 15.70 -38.20
C LEU A 13 -12.01 16.49 -37.68
N GLY A 14 -11.74 17.67 -38.23
CA GLY A 14 -10.64 18.55 -37.78
C GLY A 14 -10.98 19.45 -36.59
N ILE A 15 -12.27 19.69 -36.32
CA ILE A 15 -12.72 20.61 -35.26
C ILE A 15 -13.17 19.86 -33.99
N VAL A 16 -13.51 18.57 -34.08
CA VAL A 16 -13.89 17.77 -32.90
C VAL A 16 -12.77 17.66 -31.84
N PRO A 17 -11.45 17.56 -32.13
CA PRO A 17 -10.46 17.54 -31.06
C PRO A 17 -10.20 18.93 -30.44
N LEU A 18 -10.77 20.01 -30.99
CA LEU A 18 -10.71 21.37 -30.44
C LEU A 18 -11.92 21.72 -29.55
N LEU A 19 -13.01 20.95 -29.63
CA LEU A 19 -14.25 21.19 -28.87
C LEU A 19 -14.36 20.35 -27.60
N PHE A 20 -13.54 19.31 -27.45
CA PHE A 20 -13.34 18.63 -26.18
C PHE A 20 -12.00 19.08 -25.64
N SER A 21 -11.99 20.13 -24.82
CA SER A 21 -10.87 20.36 -23.90
C SER A 21 -10.54 19.01 -23.27
N ALA A 22 -9.34 18.47 -23.52
CA ALA A 22 -8.90 17.26 -22.86
C ALA A 22 -9.15 17.45 -21.37
N GLN A 23 -10.14 16.74 -20.82
CA GLN A 23 -10.57 16.95 -19.45
C GLN A 23 -9.35 16.64 -18.59
N LYS A 24 -8.73 17.69 -18.03
CA LYS A 24 -7.49 17.59 -17.27
C LYS A 24 -7.75 16.51 -16.21
N SER A 25 -7.00 15.41 -16.27
CA SER A 25 -7.26 14.25 -15.43
C SER A 25 -7.28 14.68 -13.96
N ARG A 26 -8.38 14.37 -13.25
CA ARG A 26 -8.59 14.68 -11.82
C ARG A 26 -7.30 14.49 -11.02
N ASP A 27 -6.91 15.50 -10.27
CA ASP A 27 -5.72 15.44 -9.43
C ASP A 27 -6.11 15.02 -8.01
N TYR A 28 -6.03 13.71 -7.71
CA TYR A 28 -6.38 13.19 -6.39
C TYR A 28 -5.68 13.91 -5.23
N LEU A 29 -4.41 14.32 -5.39
CA LEU A 29 -3.68 15.01 -4.33
C LEU A 29 -4.21 16.44 -4.08
N GLN A 30 -4.83 17.06 -5.08
CA GLN A 30 -5.41 18.40 -4.96
C GLN A 30 -6.90 18.36 -4.60
N CYS A 31 -7.64 17.42 -5.16
CA CYS A 31 -9.10 17.37 -5.07
C CYS A 31 -9.58 16.67 -3.80
N ASP A 32 -8.88 15.63 -3.36
CA ASP A 32 -9.39 14.67 -2.37
C ASP A 32 -8.57 14.68 -1.08
N LEU A 33 -7.25 14.83 -1.18
CA LEU A 33 -6.35 14.78 -0.05
C LEU A 33 -6.00 16.19 0.47
N LYS A 34 -6.52 16.54 1.64
CA LYS A 34 -6.19 17.82 2.32
C LYS A 34 -4.79 17.80 2.91
N SER A 35 -4.44 16.71 3.59
CA SER A 35 -3.11 16.54 4.18
C SER A 35 -2.83 15.08 4.49
N LEU A 36 -1.59 14.66 4.35
CA LEU A 36 -1.10 13.41 4.92
C LEU A 36 0.22 13.72 5.64
N LYS A 37 0.32 13.30 6.91
CA LYS A 37 1.44 13.57 7.81
C LYS A 37 1.82 12.32 8.61
N THR A 38 3.03 11.78 8.41
CA THR A 38 3.62 10.76 9.30
C THR A 38 4.68 11.36 10.22
N VAL A 39 4.62 11.04 11.52
CA VAL A 39 5.59 11.46 12.54
C VAL A 39 6.03 10.27 13.41
N CYS A 40 7.20 10.39 14.04
CA CYS A 40 7.60 9.49 15.14
C CYS A 40 6.86 9.83 16.42
N ILE A 41 6.45 8.82 17.18
CA ILE A 41 5.81 8.98 18.49
C ILE A 41 6.77 9.66 19.50
N GLU A 42 8.02 9.22 19.59
CA GLU A 42 9.03 9.76 20.55
C GLU A 42 9.29 11.26 20.43
N SER A 43 9.41 11.77 19.21
CA SER A 43 10.02 13.08 18.96
C SER A 43 9.04 14.15 18.50
N GLY A 44 7.86 13.77 17.97
CA GLY A 44 6.89 14.69 17.38
C GLY A 44 7.43 15.56 16.21
N LYS A 45 8.67 15.32 15.77
CA LYS A 45 9.40 16.10 14.76
C LYS A 45 9.10 15.62 13.34
N PRO A 46 9.32 16.47 12.31
CA PRO A 46 8.62 16.33 11.04
C PRO A 46 9.25 15.27 10.12
N VAL A 47 8.37 14.41 9.61
CA VAL A 47 8.35 13.88 8.23
C VAL A 47 9.41 12.85 7.86
N ILE A 48 8.93 11.61 7.67
CA ILE A 48 9.74 10.48 7.17
C ILE A 48 9.85 10.47 5.63
N SER A 49 8.99 11.19 4.90
CA SER A 49 9.15 11.47 3.45
C SER A 49 8.27 12.64 2.98
N GLU A 50 8.77 13.44 2.02
CA GLU A 50 8.07 14.58 1.39
C GLU A 50 7.68 14.22 -0.05
N ILE A 51 6.42 14.41 -0.41
CA ILE A 51 5.89 14.23 -1.77
C ILE A 51 5.46 15.60 -2.25
N SER A 52 6.04 16.08 -3.36
CA SER A 52 5.66 17.37 -3.95
C SER A 52 4.87 17.14 -5.24
N SER A 53 3.80 17.89 -5.48
CA SER A 53 3.17 17.99 -6.81
C SER A 53 3.84 19.09 -7.65
N GLU A 54 3.61 19.10 -8.96
CA GLU A 54 4.13 20.13 -9.88
C GLU A 54 3.59 21.53 -9.59
N GLU A 55 2.40 21.61 -9.01
CA GLU A 55 1.75 22.88 -8.63
C GLU A 55 2.09 23.27 -7.17
N GLY A 56 3.05 22.59 -6.53
CA GLY A 56 3.62 22.98 -5.24
C GLY A 56 2.95 22.37 -3.99
N THR A 57 1.94 21.51 -4.15
CA THR A 57 1.31 20.80 -3.01
C THR A 57 2.31 19.83 -2.41
N LYS A 58 2.63 20.01 -1.12
CA LYS A 58 3.52 19.11 -0.37
C LYS A 58 2.72 18.24 0.60
N ILE A 59 2.92 16.93 0.50
CA ILE A 59 2.34 15.93 1.39
C ILE A 59 3.48 15.17 2.06
N TYR A 60 3.29 14.76 3.30
CA TYR A 60 4.36 14.29 4.15
C TYR A 60 4.06 12.92 4.75
N GLY A 61 4.64 11.82 4.27
CA GLY A 61 4.46 10.55 4.96
C GLY A 61 4.99 9.36 4.20
N ARG A 62 4.99 8.21 4.86
CA ARG A 62 5.69 7.01 4.37
C ARG A 62 5.09 6.50 3.07
N LEU A 63 5.93 5.98 2.19
CA LEU A 63 5.50 5.41 0.90
C LEU A 63 4.44 4.32 1.07
N LYS A 64 4.56 3.48 2.10
CA LYS A 64 3.56 2.43 2.37
C LYS A 64 2.18 3.00 2.71
N ASP A 65 2.14 4.13 3.42
CA ASP A 65 0.89 4.78 3.80
C ASP A 65 0.29 5.46 2.57
N LEU A 66 1.10 6.13 1.75
CA LEU A 66 0.66 6.70 0.46
C LEU A 66 0.08 5.63 -0.48
N LYS A 67 0.72 4.45 -0.57
CA LYS A 67 0.23 3.34 -1.41
C LYS A 67 -1.08 2.74 -0.91
N LYS A 68 -1.38 2.81 0.39
CA LYS A 68 -2.69 2.40 0.93
C LYS A 68 -3.80 3.35 0.43
N GLU A 69 -3.46 4.61 0.12
CA GLU A 69 -4.42 5.65 -0.25
C GLU A 69 -4.52 5.93 -1.77
N LEU A 70 -3.41 5.82 -2.52
CA LEU A 70 -3.41 6.13 -3.95
C LEU A 70 -3.83 4.94 -4.81
N SER A 71 -4.73 5.19 -5.76
CA SER A 71 -4.91 4.28 -6.89
C SER A 71 -3.63 4.16 -7.71
N GLU A 72 -3.44 3.06 -8.43
CA GLU A 72 -2.26 2.83 -9.28
C GLU A 72 -2.04 3.95 -10.30
N ILE A 73 -3.13 4.43 -10.92
CA ILE A 73 -3.13 5.54 -11.87
C ILE A 73 -2.66 6.83 -11.21
N ALA A 74 -3.17 7.12 -10.00
CA ALA A 74 -2.75 8.29 -9.24
C ALA A 74 -1.26 8.16 -8.85
N PHE A 75 -0.84 7.00 -8.38
CA PHE A 75 0.55 6.75 -8.01
C PHE A 75 1.50 6.96 -9.19
N GLU A 76 1.20 6.40 -10.36
CA GLU A 76 1.97 6.59 -11.60
C GLU A 76 2.16 8.07 -11.96
N LYS A 77 1.12 8.88 -11.82
CA LYS A 77 1.17 10.33 -12.09
C LYS A 77 2.12 11.07 -11.14
N TYR A 78 2.25 10.62 -9.89
CA TYR A 78 3.04 11.32 -8.86
C TYR A 78 4.40 10.68 -8.56
N LYS A 79 4.66 9.44 -8.98
CA LYS A 79 5.86 8.67 -8.56
C LYS A 79 7.19 9.38 -8.79
N GLY A 80 7.32 10.10 -9.92
CA GLY A 80 8.54 10.87 -10.26
C GLY A 80 8.72 12.15 -9.45
N LYS A 81 7.72 12.53 -8.66
CA LYS A 81 7.69 13.76 -7.83
C LYS A 81 7.81 13.45 -6.32
N ILE A 82 7.91 12.17 -5.96
CA ILE A 82 8.11 11.72 -4.58
C ILE A 82 9.59 11.89 -4.20
N ARG A 83 9.85 12.59 -3.08
CA ARG A 83 11.20 12.69 -2.49
C ARG A 83 11.28 11.81 -1.25
N PHE A 84 12.10 10.78 -1.31
CA PHE A 84 12.33 9.86 -0.20
C PHE A 84 13.35 10.44 0.78
N SER A 85 12.98 10.55 2.06
CA SER A 85 13.95 10.86 3.13
C SER A 85 14.57 9.59 3.71
N CYS A 86 13.99 8.42 3.43
CA CYS A 86 14.53 7.11 3.74
C CYS A 86 15.24 6.53 2.52
N ASN A 87 16.32 5.76 2.72
CA ASN A 87 17.10 5.11 1.66
C ASN A 87 16.28 4.02 0.93
N GLU A 88 15.25 4.41 0.21
CA GLU A 88 14.29 3.56 -0.50
C GLU A 88 14.33 3.90 -1.99
N LYS A 89 14.11 2.87 -2.82
CA LYS A 89 13.86 3.01 -4.26
C LYS A 89 12.46 2.48 -4.57
N ILE A 90 11.76 3.14 -5.50
CA ILE A 90 10.52 2.60 -6.06
C ILE A 90 10.90 1.59 -7.13
N GLN A 91 10.43 0.36 -6.97
CA GLN A 91 10.40 -0.64 -8.04
C GLN A 91 9.05 -0.64 -8.71
N TYR A 92 9.03 -1.00 -10.00
CA TYR A 92 7.82 -1.21 -10.77
C TYR A 92 7.85 -2.60 -11.38
N ASP A 93 6.86 -3.42 -11.04
CA ASP A 93 6.60 -4.65 -11.75
C ASP A 93 5.74 -4.37 -12.98
N SER A 94 6.36 -4.40 -14.16
CA SER A 94 5.69 -4.13 -15.43
C SER A 94 4.63 -5.16 -15.82
N ILE A 95 4.74 -6.41 -15.34
CA ILE A 95 3.80 -7.47 -15.69
C ILE A 95 2.47 -7.20 -14.99
N ASN A 96 2.54 -6.84 -13.70
CA ASN A 96 1.36 -6.64 -12.85
C ASN A 96 1.05 -5.16 -12.59
N ARG A 97 1.78 -4.28 -13.29
CA ARG A 97 1.69 -2.81 -13.20
C ARG A 97 1.72 -2.26 -11.77
N MET A 98 2.47 -2.88 -10.87
CA MET A 98 2.48 -2.52 -9.45
C MET A 98 3.79 -1.90 -9.01
N HIS A 99 3.73 -0.81 -8.23
CA HIS A 99 4.91 -0.28 -7.55
C HIS A 99 5.12 -0.93 -6.19
N TYR A 100 6.36 -1.03 -5.75
CA TYR A 100 6.68 -1.37 -4.36
C TYR A 100 7.96 -0.66 -3.92
N ALA A 101 8.06 -0.40 -2.62
CA ALA A 101 9.27 0.11 -2.01
C ALA A 101 10.26 -1.04 -1.84
N GLN A 102 11.53 -0.78 -2.12
CA GLN A 102 12.63 -1.66 -1.80
C GLN A 102 13.77 -0.82 -1.22
N LYS A 103 14.54 -1.36 -0.27
CA LYS A 103 15.71 -0.65 0.25
C LYS A 103 16.70 -0.39 -0.89
N SER A 104 17.38 0.74 -0.86
CA SER A 104 18.49 1.01 -1.77
C SER A 104 19.57 -0.07 -1.57
N GLY A 105 20.00 -0.71 -2.66
CA GLY A 105 20.97 -1.83 -2.65
C GLY A 105 20.38 -3.22 -2.43
N ASP A 106 19.07 -3.35 -2.19
CA ASP A 106 18.40 -4.65 -2.31
C ASP A 106 18.00 -4.86 -3.78
N ASP A 107 18.65 -5.81 -4.43
CA ASP A 107 18.52 -6.11 -5.87
C ASP A 107 17.79 -7.43 -6.13
N ARG A 108 17.14 -7.98 -5.09
CA ARG A 108 16.33 -9.19 -5.22
C ARG A 108 15.14 -8.93 -6.14
N ARG A 109 14.89 -9.88 -7.04
CA ARG A 109 13.74 -9.87 -7.96
C ARG A 109 12.55 -10.54 -7.28
N PHE A 110 11.39 -9.89 -7.37
CA PHE A 110 10.13 -10.44 -6.90
C PHE A 110 9.23 -10.85 -8.07
N TYR A 111 8.59 -12.01 -7.94
CA TYR A 111 7.50 -12.51 -8.76
C TYR A 111 6.18 -12.30 -8.04
N PHE A 112 5.11 -12.17 -8.81
CA PHE A 112 3.78 -11.89 -8.29
C PHE A 112 2.76 -12.84 -8.93
N MET A 113 1.79 -13.28 -8.14
CA MET A 113 0.64 -14.03 -8.63
C MET A 113 -0.65 -13.53 -8.00
N TYR A 114 -1.74 -13.63 -8.75
CA TYR A 114 -3.08 -13.25 -8.32
C TYR A 114 -4.02 -14.41 -8.65
N SER A 115 -4.73 -14.92 -7.66
CA SER A 115 -5.72 -15.98 -7.84
C SER A 115 -7.09 -15.50 -7.40
N GLY A 116 -8.10 -15.70 -8.26
CA GLY A 116 -9.53 -15.66 -7.91
C GLY A 116 -10.35 -14.53 -8.55
N GLN A 117 -11.46 -14.92 -9.19
CA GLN A 117 -12.67 -14.08 -9.34
C GLN A 117 -13.77 -14.51 -8.34
N ASN A 118 -13.74 -15.73 -7.78
CA ASN A 118 -14.90 -16.34 -7.08
C ASN A 118 -14.57 -17.10 -5.76
N ASN A 119 -13.39 -16.96 -5.16
CA ASN A 119 -13.05 -17.52 -3.83
C ASN A 119 -11.70 -16.92 -3.36
N PRO A 120 -11.43 -16.84 -2.03
CA PRO A 120 -10.73 -15.71 -1.40
C PRO A 120 -9.57 -15.23 -2.27
N VAL A 121 -9.60 -13.96 -2.67
CA VAL A 121 -8.58 -13.43 -3.57
C VAL A 121 -7.24 -13.62 -2.88
N ILE A 122 -6.30 -14.31 -3.52
CA ILE A 122 -4.95 -14.48 -2.97
C ILE A 122 -4.00 -13.67 -3.81
N ARG A 123 -3.18 -12.85 -3.14
CA ARG A 123 -2.04 -12.18 -3.77
C ARG A 123 -0.76 -12.78 -3.23
N TYR A 124 0.17 -13.06 -4.12
CA TYR A 124 1.50 -13.53 -3.81
C TYR A 124 2.52 -12.49 -4.28
N LYS A 125 3.57 -12.29 -3.46
CA LYS A 125 4.80 -11.63 -3.84
C LYS A 125 5.95 -12.43 -3.27
N GLY A 126 6.92 -12.86 -4.05
CA GLY A 126 8.08 -13.53 -3.48
C GLY A 126 9.24 -13.69 -4.44
N THR A 127 10.38 -14.12 -3.92
CA THR A 127 11.60 -14.33 -4.70
C THR A 127 11.57 -15.63 -5.52
N GLU A 128 10.51 -16.43 -5.38
CA GLU A 128 10.26 -17.63 -6.16
C GLU A 128 9.16 -17.41 -7.18
N ASP A 129 9.33 -17.98 -8.37
CA ASP A 129 8.29 -17.99 -9.39
C ASP A 129 7.33 -19.16 -9.13
N LEU A 130 6.18 -18.87 -8.53
CA LEU A 130 5.16 -19.88 -8.24
C LEU A 130 4.34 -20.18 -9.50
N LYS A 131 4.07 -21.47 -9.75
CA LYS A 131 3.14 -21.91 -10.80
C LYS A 131 1.68 -21.89 -10.37
N LYS A 132 1.44 -22.08 -9.06
CA LYS A 132 0.11 -22.06 -8.43
C LYS A 132 0.27 -21.57 -7.00
N ILE A 133 -0.68 -20.76 -6.54
CA ILE A 133 -0.80 -20.38 -5.14
C ILE A 133 -1.26 -21.61 -4.33
N LYS A 134 -0.69 -21.80 -3.14
CA LYS A 134 -1.07 -22.87 -2.22
C LYS A 134 -2.50 -22.64 -1.70
N ASP A 135 -3.35 -23.65 -1.85
CA ASP A 135 -4.66 -23.68 -1.19
C ASP A 135 -4.42 -23.97 0.30
N ILE A 136 -4.94 -23.13 1.20
CA ILE A 136 -4.76 -23.32 2.65
C ILE A 136 -6.07 -23.23 3.40
N ASP A 137 -6.11 -23.89 4.56
CA ASP A 137 -7.19 -23.74 5.54
C ASP A 137 -6.87 -22.60 6.51
N LEU A 138 -7.52 -21.44 6.32
CA LEU A 138 -7.35 -20.26 7.18
C LEU A 138 -7.91 -20.45 8.60
N SER A 139 -8.84 -21.38 8.78
CA SER A 139 -9.42 -21.71 10.10
C SER A 139 -8.45 -22.54 10.96
N SER A 140 -7.43 -23.15 10.35
CA SER A 140 -6.43 -23.92 11.06
C SER A 140 -5.58 -23.04 11.99
N PRO A 141 -5.37 -23.45 13.27
CA PRO A 141 -4.41 -22.78 14.16
C PRO A 141 -2.96 -22.96 13.72
N GLN A 142 -2.69 -23.87 12.77
CA GLN A 142 -1.37 -24.17 12.22
C GLN A 142 -1.25 -23.80 10.73
N LYS A 143 -2.11 -22.91 10.23
CA LYS A 143 -2.08 -22.45 8.82
C LYS A 143 -0.72 -21.99 8.33
N TYR A 144 0.11 -21.37 9.19
CA TYR A 144 1.47 -20.95 8.86
C TYR A 144 2.35 -22.11 8.35
N LEU A 145 2.15 -23.34 8.85
CA LEU A 145 2.91 -24.51 8.39
C LEU A 145 2.60 -24.90 6.94
N GLN A 146 1.42 -24.53 6.43
CA GLN A 146 1.03 -24.79 5.04
C GLN A 146 1.75 -23.83 4.08
N LEU A 147 2.12 -22.63 4.56
CA LEU A 147 2.79 -21.60 3.77
C LEU A 147 4.31 -21.64 3.89
N TYR A 148 4.84 -21.88 5.10
CA TYR A 148 6.27 -21.88 5.40
C TYR A 148 7.05 -22.82 4.48
N SER A 149 8.05 -22.31 3.77
CA SER A 149 9.00 -23.12 3.01
C SER A 149 10.16 -23.52 3.91
N ARG A 150 10.26 -24.81 4.21
CA ARG A 150 11.41 -25.35 4.94
C ARG A 150 12.65 -25.46 4.08
N GLU A 151 12.49 -25.78 2.80
CA GLU A 151 13.65 -25.94 1.92
C GLU A 151 14.46 -24.64 1.78
N ASN A 152 13.80 -23.49 1.96
CA ASN A 152 14.41 -22.17 1.86
C ASN A 152 14.77 -21.52 3.21
N GLU A 153 14.66 -22.23 4.34
CA GLU A 153 14.92 -21.63 5.66
C GLU A 153 16.37 -21.11 5.81
N ASN A 154 17.32 -21.73 5.09
CA ASN A 154 18.74 -21.38 5.11
C ASN A 154 19.14 -20.45 3.95
N ASN A 155 18.19 -20.01 3.12
CA ASN A 155 18.43 -19.07 2.04
C ASN A 155 18.19 -17.64 2.55
N PRO A 156 19.24 -16.81 2.74
CA PRO A 156 19.09 -15.45 3.23
C PRO A 156 18.40 -14.52 2.22
N ASP A 157 18.36 -14.88 0.94
CA ASP A 157 17.67 -14.07 -0.07
C ASP A 157 16.21 -14.47 -0.24
N TYR A 158 15.78 -15.61 0.34
CA TYR A 158 14.41 -16.08 0.20
C TYR A 158 13.45 -15.18 0.96
N GLU A 159 12.46 -14.65 0.24
CA GLU A 159 11.40 -13.86 0.84
C GLU A 159 10.07 -14.05 0.11
N VAL A 160 9.01 -14.31 0.87
CA VAL A 160 7.66 -14.51 0.33
C VAL A 160 6.61 -13.82 1.18
N PHE A 161 5.59 -13.34 0.51
CA PHE A 161 4.38 -12.75 1.09
C PHE A 161 3.17 -13.40 0.44
N TYR A 162 2.23 -13.84 1.28
CA TYR A 162 0.91 -14.29 0.88
C TYR A 162 -0.12 -13.41 1.55
N TYR A 163 -1.10 -12.95 0.78
CA TYR A 163 -2.18 -12.07 1.24
C TYR A 163 -3.50 -12.73 0.91
N PHE A 164 -4.30 -13.04 1.93
CA PHE A 164 -5.58 -13.74 1.81
C PHE A 164 -6.72 -12.78 2.11
N TYR A 165 -7.62 -12.62 1.14
CA TYR A 165 -8.74 -11.69 1.23
C TYR A 165 -10.05 -12.47 1.33
N ASN A 166 -10.99 -12.01 2.16
CA ASN A 166 -12.32 -12.62 2.25
C ASN A 166 -13.17 -12.32 0.99
N GLN A 167 -14.42 -12.80 1.00
CA GLN A 167 -15.36 -12.62 -0.12
C GLN A 167 -15.74 -11.16 -0.38
N GLN A 168 -15.57 -10.29 0.62
CA GLN A 168 -15.79 -8.85 0.54
C GLN A 168 -14.51 -8.10 0.11
N TYR A 169 -13.48 -8.80 -0.35
CA TYR A 169 -12.18 -8.24 -0.75
C TYR A 169 -11.45 -7.51 0.39
N GLN A 170 -11.76 -7.85 1.65
CA GLN A 170 -11.02 -7.36 2.81
C GLN A 170 -9.85 -8.31 3.08
N LEU A 171 -8.64 -7.78 3.24
CA LEU A 171 -7.47 -8.58 3.62
C LEU A 171 -7.70 -9.09 5.04
N GLU A 172 -7.82 -10.40 5.25
CA GLU A 172 -8.12 -10.98 6.57
C GLU A 172 -6.86 -11.56 7.25
N TYR A 173 -5.93 -12.07 6.43
CA TYR A 173 -4.70 -12.68 6.89
C TYR A 173 -3.57 -12.46 5.90
N SER A 174 -2.37 -12.18 6.39
CA SER A 174 -1.16 -12.23 5.58
C SER A 174 -0.05 -13.00 6.27
N PHE A 175 0.78 -13.63 5.47
CA PHE A 175 1.94 -14.39 5.92
C PHE A 175 3.18 -13.87 5.20
N HIS A 176 4.23 -13.61 5.95
CA HIS A 176 5.53 -13.20 5.44
C HIS A 176 6.58 -14.16 5.96
N GLN A 177 7.44 -14.68 5.09
CA GLN A 177 8.63 -15.42 5.49
C GLN A 177 9.85 -14.79 4.83
N HIS A 178 10.93 -14.65 5.59
CA HIS A 178 12.25 -14.27 5.12
C HIS A 178 13.29 -15.23 5.72
N GLY A 179 13.90 -16.08 4.90
CA GLY A 179 14.73 -17.19 5.37
C GLY A 179 14.00 -18.04 6.43
N ASN A 180 14.55 -18.10 7.65
CA ASN A 180 14.00 -18.84 8.79
C ASN A 180 13.11 -18.01 9.74
N GLU A 181 12.86 -16.74 9.42
CA GLU A 181 11.96 -15.85 10.15
C GLU A 181 10.62 -15.78 9.42
N PHE A 182 9.51 -15.79 10.16
CA PHE A 182 8.21 -15.52 9.58
C PHE A 182 7.32 -14.66 10.48
N SER A 183 6.36 -13.99 9.87
CA SER A 183 5.33 -13.22 10.55
C SER A 183 3.96 -13.55 9.99
N GLU A 184 2.99 -13.58 10.88
CA GLU A 184 1.57 -13.65 10.56
C GLU A 184 0.93 -12.31 10.90
N TYR A 185 0.07 -11.80 10.02
CA TYR A 185 -0.70 -10.60 10.27
C TYR A 185 -2.19 -10.93 10.18
N THR A 186 -2.94 -10.50 11.19
CA THR A 186 -4.41 -10.59 11.22
C THR A 186 -4.98 -9.19 11.18
N TYR A 187 -6.01 -8.99 10.37
CA TYR A 187 -6.62 -7.68 10.13
C TYR A 187 -8.06 -7.70 10.65
N VAL A 188 -8.42 -6.72 11.47
CA VAL A 188 -9.73 -6.62 12.10
C VAL A 188 -10.45 -5.41 11.55
N TYR A 189 -11.67 -5.62 11.06
CA TYR A 189 -12.52 -4.57 10.50
C TYR A 189 -13.76 -4.37 11.38
N GLN A 190 -14.29 -3.16 11.37
CA GLN A 190 -15.56 -2.79 11.97
C GLN A 190 -16.50 -2.24 10.90
N ASP A 191 -17.78 -2.59 10.97
CA ASP A 191 -18.78 -2.03 10.06
C ASP A 191 -19.01 -0.55 10.34
N SER A 192 -18.94 0.28 9.29
CA SER A 192 -19.31 1.69 9.30
C SER A 192 -20.42 2.00 8.30
N LEU A 193 -20.95 3.22 8.35
CA LEU A 193 -21.93 3.74 7.38
C LEU A 193 -21.42 3.70 5.93
N TYR A 194 -20.11 3.77 5.73
CA TYR A 194 -19.47 3.82 4.40
C TYR A 194 -18.86 2.48 3.99
N GLY A 195 -19.09 1.44 4.79
CA GLY A 195 -18.53 0.11 4.60
C GLY A 195 -17.56 -0.29 5.71
N PRO A 196 -16.89 -1.44 5.57
CA PRO A 196 -15.96 -1.97 6.56
C PRO A 196 -14.71 -1.10 6.69
N GLU A 197 -14.41 -0.64 7.90
CA GLU A 197 -13.22 0.13 8.24
C GLU A 197 -12.22 -0.77 8.96
N LEU A 198 -10.96 -0.80 8.49
CA LEU A 198 -9.90 -1.51 9.20
C LEU A 198 -9.64 -0.77 10.52
N ILE A 199 -9.70 -1.47 11.65
CA ILE A 199 -9.51 -0.90 13.00
C ILE A 199 -8.20 -1.34 13.65
N GLU A 200 -7.78 -2.58 13.45
CA GLU A 200 -6.59 -3.14 14.12
C GLU A 200 -5.86 -4.12 13.20
N VAL A 201 -4.53 -4.16 13.34
CA VAL A 201 -3.68 -5.15 12.70
C VAL A 201 -2.77 -5.77 13.76
N TYR A 202 -2.81 -7.09 13.88
CA TYR A 202 -1.97 -7.84 14.81
C TYR A 202 -0.86 -8.54 14.06
N LYS A 203 0.40 -8.25 14.40
CA LYS A 203 1.57 -9.02 13.95
C LYS A 203 1.91 -10.06 15.00
N ASN A 204 1.90 -11.35 14.63
CA ASN A 204 2.21 -12.47 15.51
C ASN A 204 1.36 -12.50 16.79
N GLY A 205 0.11 -12.04 16.69
CA GLY A 205 -0.81 -11.92 17.82
C GLY A 205 -0.57 -10.69 18.72
N ILE A 206 0.37 -9.82 18.38
CA ILE A 206 0.68 -8.58 19.09
C ILE A 206 0.12 -7.41 18.26
N LEU A 207 -0.57 -6.48 18.91
CA LEU A 207 -1.11 -5.29 18.26
C LEU A 207 0.04 -4.50 17.60
N SER A 208 -0.08 -4.27 16.30
CA SER A 208 0.97 -3.65 15.46
C SER A 208 0.51 -2.39 14.75
N GLU A 209 -0.77 -2.29 14.39
CA GLU A 209 -1.37 -1.05 13.88
C GLU A 209 -2.77 -0.87 14.49
N GLU A 210 -3.13 0.36 14.84
CA GLU A 210 -4.48 0.79 15.20
C GLU A 210 -4.93 1.91 14.27
N TYR A 211 -6.22 1.92 13.96
CA TYR A 211 -6.84 2.88 13.06
C TYR A 211 -7.99 3.56 13.78
N SER A 212 -8.08 4.88 13.60
CA SER A 212 -9.23 5.66 14.03
C SER A 212 -9.70 6.58 12.93
N TYR A 213 -11.01 6.77 12.89
CA TYR A 213 -11.70 7.57 11.89
C TYR A 213 -12.53 8.63 12.61
N SER A 214 -12.49 9.85 12.11
CA SER A 214 -13.31 10.95 12.63
C SER A 214 -13.80 11.83 11.49
N LYS A 215 -14.94 12.47 11.71
CA LYS A 215 -15.56 13.35 10.74
C LYS A 215 -15.76 14.73 11.35
N ASN A 216 -15.38 15.76 10.60
CA ASN A 216 -15.62 17.17 10.87
C ASN A 216 -16.55 17.74 9.79
N GLU A 217 -16.92 19.03 9.87
CA GLU A 217 -17.91 19.63 8.96
C GLU A 217 -17.61 19.39 7.47
N ASP A 218 -16.37 19.65 7.03
CA ASP A 218 -15.97 19.56 5.61
C ASP A 218 -14.88 18.50 5.33
N THR A 219 -14.52 17.71 6.33
CA THR A 219 -13.36 16.80 6.24
C THR A 219 -13.51 15.55 7.07
N SER A 220 -13.03 14.44 6.53
CA SER A 220 -12.79 13.20 7.26
C SER A 220 -11.31 13.03 7.59
N GLU A 221 -10.99 12.50 8.77
CA GLU A 221 -9.64 12.17 9.20
C GLU A 221 -9.52 10.67 9.48
N LYS A 222 -8.47 10.05 8.94
CA LYS A 222 -8.00 8.72 9.27
C LYS A 222 -6.65 8.84 9.98
N THR A 223 -6.56 8.31 11.19
CA THR A 223 -5.31 8.20 11.92
C THR A 223 -4.88 6.75 11.98
N ILE A 224 -3.62 6.48 11.68
CA ILE A 224 -2.97 5.16 11.77
C ILE A 224 -1.85 5.28 12.79
N THR A 225 -1.96 4.54 13.90
CA THR A 225 -0.90 4.39 14.89
C THR A 225 -0.22 3.05 14.66
N GLU A 226 1.09 3.03 14.47
CA GLU A 226 1.85 1.81 14.23
C GLU A 226 2.89 1.60 15.32
N TYR A 227 2.86 0.41 15.92
CA TYR A 227 3.75 -0.01 16.99
C TYR A 227 4.87 -0.90 16.43
N PRO A 228 6.13 -0.67 16.82
CA PRO A 228 7.26 -1.46 16.36
C PRO A 228 7.24 -2.84 17.04
N VAL A 229 6.69 -3.82 16.33
CA VAL A 229 6.76 -5.24 16.74
C VAL A 229 7.97 -5.87 16.06
N ASP A 230 9.12 -5.77 16.74
CA ASP A 230 10.42 -6.27 16.28
C ASP A 230 10.55 -7.80 16.34
N GLU A 231 9.57 -8.48 16.93
CA GLU A 231 9.57 -9.93 17.08
C GLU A 231 8.95 -10.63 15.87
N VAL A 232 9.52 -11.80 15.55
CA VAL A 232 9.12 -12.70 14.48
C VAL A 232 9.04 -14.12 15.02
N TYR A 233 8.24 -14.96 14.38
CA TYR A 233 8.24 -16.38 14.68
C TYR A 233 9.41 -17.09 14.02
N HIS A 234 9.95 -18.07 14.74
CA HIS A 234 10.79 -19.14 14.21
C HIS A 234 10.12 -20.48 14.51
N LEU A 235 10.48 -21.52 13.74
CA LEU A 235 10.08 -22.89 14.04
C LEU A 235 11.17 -23.62 14.81
N ASP A 236 10.78 -24.32 15.87
CA ASP A 236 11.67 -25.29 16.52
C ASP A 236 11.74 -26.61 15.71
N LYS A 237 12.57 -27.55 16.15
CA LYS A 237 12.71 -28.88 15.50
C LYS A 237 11.41 -29.70 15.48
N LYS A 238 10.42 -29.34 16.30
CA LYS A 238 9.08 -29.94 16.36
C LYS A 238 8.03 -29.09 15.64
N ASN A 239 8.46 -28.07 14.88
CA ASN A 239 7.62 -27.17 14.09
C ASN A 239 6.69 -26.30 14.92
N ARG A 240 7.05 -26.07 16.18
CA ARG A 240 6.32 -25.16 17.06
C ARG A 240 6.90 -23.78 16.86
N ARG A 241 6.02 -22.81 16.61
CA ARG A 241 6.41 -21.40 16.52
C ARG A 241 6.79 -20.84 17.88
N PHE A 242 7.84 -20.02 17.94
CA PHE A 242 8.22 -19.23 19.11
C PHE A 242 8.72 -17.86 18.67
N LEU A 243 8.50 -16.84 19.49
CA LEU A 243 8.90 -15.47 19.19
C LEU A 243 10.39 -15.25 19.48
N LYS A 244 11.04 -14.49 18.60
CA LYS A 244 12.41 -14.00 18.74
C LYS A 244 12.52 -12.64 18.09
N LYS A 245 13.45 -11.80 18.55
CA LYS A 245 13.80 -10.55 17.87
C LYS A 245 14.30 -10.84 16.46
N SER A 246 13.75 -10.13 15.47
CA SER A 246 14.12 -10.25 14.06
C SER A 246 15.54 -9.77 13.80
N ALA A 247 16.25 -10.48 12.94
CA ALA A 247 17.56 -10.07 12.43
C ALA A 247 17.45 -9.03 11.29
N TYR A 248 16.27 -8.85 10.69
CA TYR A 248 16.07 -8.05 9.47
C TYR A 248 15.52 -6.64 9.72
N ILE A 249 15.44 -6.20 10.98
CA ILE A 249 15.00 -4.84 11.34
C ILE A 249 15.98 -3.83 10.73
N PRO A 250 15.53 -2.93 9.83
CA PRO A 250 16.41 -1.93 9.22
C PRO A 250 17.07 -1.04 10.27
N VAL A 251 18.40 -1.05 10.32
CA VAL A 251 19.19 -0.07 11.09
C VAL A 251 19.42 1.17 10.23
N SER A 252 18.38 1.98 9.97
CA SER A 252 18.58 3.31 9.38
C SER A 252 18.12 4.40 10.34
N ALA A 253 19.09 5.11 10.92
CA ALA A 253 18.88 6.09 11.98
C ALA A 253 17.89 7.25 11.70
N PRO A 254 17.71 7.78 10.47
CA PRO A 254 16.79 8.91 10.29
C PRO A 254 15.31 8.52 10.11
N CYS A 255 15.01 7.24 9.88
CA CYS A 255 13.66 6.76 9.56
C CYS A 255 13.12 5.72 10.54
N ASN A 256 13.85 5.39 11.60
CA ASN A 256 13.42 4.42 12.59
C ASN A 256 12.88 5.13 13.83
N CYS A 257 11.58 4.99 14.09
CA CYS A 257 10.95 5.43 15.32
C CYS A 257 10.82 4.22 16.26
N ARG A 258 11.52 4.26 17.40
CA ARG A 258 11.57 3.19 18.41
C ARG A 258 10.26 2.98 19.14
N GLU A 259 9.46 4.03 19.31
CA GLU A 259 8.10 3.93 19.90
C GLU A 259 7.03 3.78 18.83
N GLY A 260 7.37 3.91 17.54
CA GLY A 260 6.44 3.76 16.43
C GLY A 260 6.06 5.06 15.72
N TYR A 261 5.01 4.96 14.90
CA TYR A 261 4.62 6.00 13.95
C TYR A 261 3.16 6.40 14.14
N ILE A 262 2.86 7.68 13.92
CA ILE A 262 1.48 8.15 13.74
C ILE A 262 1.38 8.78 12.36
N THR A 263 0.48 8.24 11.54
CA THR A 263 0.10 8.81 10.24
C THR A 263 -1.30 9.39 10.33
N LYS A 264 -1.44 10.69 10.10
CA LYS A 264 -2.73 11.37 9.97
C LYS A 264 -3.01 11.69 8.51
N ILE A 265 -4.20 11.33 8.04
CA ILE A 265 -4.67 11.53 6.67
C ILE A 265 -5.99 12.27 6.74
N ILE A 266 -6.06 13.46 6.16
CA ILE A 266 -7.25 14.29 6.14
C ILE A 266 -7.73 14.42 4.70
N TYR A 267 -8.99 14.11 4.48
CA TYR A 267 -9.66 14.19 3.19
C TYR A 267 -10.63 15.36 3.17
N TRP A 268 -10.90 15.89 1.99
CA TRP A 268 -12.05 16.77 1.77
C TRP A 268 -13.31 15.92 1.58
N ASP A 269 -14.38 16.22 2.30
CA ASP A 269 -15.66 15.50 2.17
C ASP A 269 -16.44 15.96 0.94
N GLU A 270 -16.19 17.18 0.47
CA GLU A 270 -16.72 17.73 -0.78
C GLU A 270 -15.60 17.91 -1.83
N ASP A 271 -15.93 17.62 -3.09
CA ASP A 271 -14.99 17.71 -4.20
C ASP A 271 -14.63 19.17 -4.51
N ARG A 272 -13.43 19.59 -4.12
CA ARG A 272 -12.92 20.94 -4.38
C ARG A 272 -12.74 21.24 -5.86
N CYS A 273 -12.46 20.23 -6.68
CA CYS A 273 -12.19 20.37 -8.11
C CYS A 273 -13.46 20.45 -8.94
N ASN A 274 -14.55 19.78 -8.52
CA ASN A 274 -15.85 19.95 -9.14
C ASN A 274 -16.56 21.25 -8.71
N ASN A 275 -16.26 21.78 -7.53
CA ASN A 275 -16.93 22.98 -6.99
C ASN A 275 -16.27 24.33 -7.27
N LYS A 276 -15.29 24.44 -8.18
CA LYS A 276 -14.53 25.70 -8.44
C LYS A 276 -13.97 26.33 -7.14
N ILE A 277 -13.59 25.53 -6.15
CA ILE A 277 -12.87 26.03 -4.97
C ILE A 277 -11.36 25.90 -5.25
N ILE A 278 -10.92 26.48 -6.37
CA ILE A 278 -9.53 26.88 -6.54
C ILE A 278 -9.52 28.32 -6.05
N LEU A 279 -9.14 28.51 -4.79
CA LEU A 279 -8.80 29.83 -4.29
C LEU A 279 -7.54 30.27 -5.05
N GLU A 280 -7.66 31.40 -5.76
CA GLU A 280 -6.57 32.13 -6.41
C GLU A 280 -5.37 32.37 -5.49
#